data_AF-A0AA43M7B7-F1
#
_entry.id   AF-A0AA43M7B7-F1
#
_cell.length_a   1.000
_cell.length_b   1.000
_cell.length_c   1.000
_cell.angle_alpha   90.00
_cell.angle_beta   90.00
_cell.angle_gamma   90.00
#
_symmetry.space_group_name_H-M   'P 1'
#
loop_
_entity.id
_entity.type
_entity.pdbx_description
1 polymer ?
#
loop_
_entity_poly.entity_id
_entity_poly.type
_entity_poly.pdbx_seq_one_letter_code
_entity_poly.pdbx_strand_id
1 'polypeptide(L)'
;MKNTYKVMCLLLVALTGCAGTQTSVSQPASNNSGEQLQKQVNVIQKKLNDCIAKVNQSDDAKFVDAHVISLTANNPNAQELFNSSEKITPEQAIVLSRFKDSTVVCRAISDEFPKPALVAVYSDFYKNIDAVYADLLSKRVTIGVANQERAMRIQYAKSQWVETMQKLRGN
;
A
#
# COMPACT_ATOMS: atom_id res chain seq x y z
N MET A 1 -39.77 -42.26 8.44
CA MET A 1 -40.63 -41.46 7.53
C MET A 1 -39.92 -40.13 7.28
N LYS A 2 -39.09 -40.05 6.22
CA LYS A 2 -39.26 -39.24 5.00
C LYS A 2 -39.56 -37.74 5.25
N ASN A 3 -38.60 -36.88 4.96
CA ASN A 3 -38.80 -35.55 4.36
C ASN A 3 -37.47 -35.04 3.76
N THR A 4 -37.19 -35.36 2.50
CA THR A 4 -37.46 -34.60 1.25
C THR A 4 -36.40 -33.54 0.94
N TYR A 5 -35.49 -33.95 0.05
CA TYR A 5 -34.56 -33.10 -0.69
C TYR A 5 -35.33 -32.21 -1.67
N LYS A 6 -35.08 -30.90 -1.61
CA LYS A 6 -35.30 -29.92 -2.69
C LYS A 6 -33.87 -29.49 -3.09
N VAL A 7 -33.45 -29.28 -4.33
CA VAL A 7 -34.07 -28.71 -5.51
C VAL A 7 -33.21 -29.15 -6.70
N MET A 8 -33.79 -29.73 -7.74
CA MET A 8 -33.26 -29.63 -9.09
C MET A 8 -34.43 -29.74 -10.06
N CYS A 9 -34.69 -28.68 -10.82
CA CYS A 9 -35.18 -28.81 -12.19
C CYS A 9 -34.92 -27.52 -12.96
N LEU A 10 -34.24 -27.73 -14.08
CA LEU A 10 -33.93 -26.81 -15.16
C LEU A 10 -35.17 -26.05 -15.66
N LEU A 11 -34.98 -24.77 -15.96
CA LEU A 11 -35.77 -24.08 -16.97
C LEU A 11 -34.82 -23.34 -17.93
N LEU A 12 -34.53 -24.03 -19.04
CA LEU A 12 -34.08 -23.45 -20.30
C LEU A 12 -35.28 -22.75 -20.93
N VAL A 13 -35.20 -21.43 -21.09
CA VAL A 13 -36.04 -20.70 -22.05
C VAL A 13 -35.11 -19.82 -22.88
N ALA A 14 -34.80 -20.29 -24.08
CA ALA A 14 -34.26 -19.48 -25.15
C ALA A 14 -35.42 -18.73 -25.82
N LEU A 15 -35.35 -17.41 -25.85
CA LEU A 15 -36.17 -16.58 -26.73
C LEU A 15 -35.24 -15.76 -27.61
N THR A 16 -35.30 -16.06 -28.90
CA THR A 16 -34.71 -15.36 -30.02
C THR A 16 -35.58 -14.18 -30.44
N GLY A 17 -34.93 -13.05 -30.78
CA GLY A 17 -35.53 -11.84 -31.37
C GLY A 17 -34.67 -10.62 -30.97
N CYS A 18 -34.30 -9.66 -31.81
CA CYS A 18 -34.62 -9.34 -33.20
C CYS A 18 -33.41 -8.66 -33.86
N ALA A 19 -33.35 -8.72 -35.18
CA ALA A 19 -32.43 -7.96 -36.00
C ALA A 19 -32.68 -6.44 -35.85
N GLY A 20 -31.59 -5.69 -35.67
CA GLY A 20 -31.55 -4.23 -35.70
C GLY A 20 -30.14 -3.79 -36.07
N THR A 21 -30.00 -3.29 -37.29
CA THR A 21 -28.76 -2.80 -37.90
C THR A 21 -28.09 -1.69 -37.10
N GLN A 22 -26.85 -1.93 -36.67
CA GLN A 22 -25.74 -0.97 -36.69
C GLN A 22 -24.47 -1.71 -36.21
N THR A 23 -23.77 -2.36 -37.13
CA THR A 23 -22.36 -2.71 -36.89
C THR A 23 -21.53 -1.44 -37.02
N SER A 24 -21.57 -0.63 -35.97
CA SER A 24 -20.41 0.15 -35.59
C SER A 24 -19.36 -0.89 -35.23
N VAL A 25 -18.45 -1.18 -36.17
CA VAL A 25 -17.20 -1.86 -35.84
C VAL A 25 -16.42 -0.86 -34.98
N SER A 26 -16.76 -0.84 -33.69
CA SER A 26 -15.86 -0.34 -32.67
C SER A 26 -14.64 -1.24 -32.79
N GLN A 27 -13.59 -0.73 -33.44
CA GLN A 27 -12.26 -1.27 -33.24
C GLN A 27 -12.09 -1.46 -31.73
N PRO A 28 -11.62 -2.62 -31.24
CA PRO A 28 -11.26 -2.73 -29.85
C PRO A 28 -10.21 -1.64 -29.62
N ALA A 29 -10.57 -0.61 -28.86
CA ALA A 29 -9.60 0.35 -28.35
C ALA A 29 -8.48 -0.49 -27.76
N SER A 30 -7.27 -0.31 -28.30
CA SER A 30 -6.12 -1.09 -27.92
C SER A 30 -5.87 -0.90 -26.42
N ASN A 31 -6.33 -1.84 -25.60
CA ASN A 31 -6.10 -1.92 -24.15
C ASN A 31 -4.60 -2.08 -23.81
N ASN A 32 -3.71 -2.02 -24.79
CA ASN A 32 -2.26 -2.12 -24.64
C ASN A 32 -1.70 -1.00 -23.75
N SER A 33 -2.28 0.20 -23.73
CA SER A 33 -1.77 1.32 -22.93
C SER A 33 -1.91 1.09 -21.42
N GLY A 34 -3.08 0.64 -20.97
CA GLY A 34 -3.35 0.33 -19.55
C GLY A 34 -2.57 -0.89 -19.07
N GLU A 35 -2.47 -1.93 -19.90
CA GLU A 35 -1.67 -3.12 -19.57
C GLU A 35 -0.17 -2.80 -19.53
N GLN A 36 0.34 -2.01 -20.47
CA GLN A 36 1.73 -1.58 -20.50
C GLN A 36 2.08 -0.69 -19.31
N LEU A 37 1.21 0.26 -18.95
CA LEU A 37 1.35 1.06 -17.74
C LEU A 37 1.44 0.16 -16.50
N GLN A 38 0.57 -0.84 -16.39
CA GLN A 38 0.59 -1.76 -15.27
C GLN A 38 1.89 -2.56 -15.17
N LYS A 39 2.41 -3.04 -16.32
CA LYS A 39 3.70 -3.76 -16.36
C LYS A 39 4.84 -2.88 -15.86
N GLN A 40 4.92 -1.63 -16.33
CA GLN A 40 5.95 -0.68 -15.88
C GLN A 40 5.85 -0.40 -14.37
N VAL A 41 4.64 -0.15 -13.88
CA VAL A 41 4.36 0.06 -12.45
C VAL A 41 4.79 -1.14 -11.61
N ASN A 42 4.46 -2.36 -12.04
CA ASN A 42 4.81 -3.58 -11.31
C ASN A 42 6.33 -3.79 -11.18
N VAL A 43 7.11 -3.46 -12.23
CA VAL A 43 8.57 -3.57 -12.20
C VAL A 43 9.14 -2.65 -11.11
N ILE A 44 8.67 -1.41 -11.05
CA ILE A 44 9.15 -0.41 -10.09
C ILE A 44 8.70 -0.76 -8.67
N GLN A 45 7.44 -1.20 -8.48
CA GLN A 45 6.95 -1.68 -7.19
C GLN A 45 7.76 -2.87 -6.69
N LYS A 46 8.13 -3.81 -7.57
CA LYS A 46 9.02 -4.92 -7.21
C LYS A 46 10.39 -4.41 -6.74
N LYS A 47 11.02 -3.52 -7.51
CA LYS A 47 12.32 -2.92 -7.15
C LYS A 47 12.26 -2.22 -5.79
N LEU A 48 11.19 -1.46 -5.54
CA LEU A 48 10.96 -0.76 -4.29
C LEU A 48 10.78 -1.75 -3.12
N ASN A 49 9.94 -2.78 -3.31
CA ASN A 49 9.71 -3.81 -2.30
C ASN A 49 10.99 -4.58 -1.96
N ASP A 50 11.80 -4.93 -2.97
CA ASP A 50 13.08 -5.62 -2.79
C ASP A 50 14.06 -4.73 -2.00
N CYS A 51 14.09 -3.42 -2.26
CA CYS A 51 14.89 -2.46 -1.48
C CYS A 51 14.44 -2.38 -0.02
N ILE A 52 13.12 -2.21 0.21
CA ILE A 52 12.55 -2.13 1.56
C ILE A 52 12.82 -3.43 2.34
N ALA A 53 12.65 -4.58 1.69
CA ALA A 53 12.94 -5.88 2.30
C ALA A 53 14.41 -5.99 2.75
N LYS A 54 15.35 -5.49 1.94
CA LYS A 54 16.78 -5.44 2.31
C LYS A 54 17.02 -4.52 3.51
N VAL A 55 16.44 -3.32 3.53
CA VAL A 55 16.56 -2.39 4.68
C VAL A 55 16.00 -3.00 5.96
N ASN A 56 14.85 -3.68 5.86
CA ASN A 56 14.17 -4.30 6.99
C ASN A 56 14.91 -5.52 7.58
N GLN A 57 15.97 -6.03 6.94
CA GLN A 57 16.83 -7.07 7.48
C GLN A 57 17.91 -6.55 8.43
N SER A 58 18.13 -5.24 8.47
CA SER A 58 19.11 -4.62 9.37
C SER A 58 18.72 -4.77 10.84
N ASP A 59 19.71 -4.76 11.73
CA ASP A 59 19.45 -4.88 13.17
C ASP A 59 18.72 -3.65 13.72
N ASP A 60 18.98 -2.46 13.17
CA ASP A 60 18.23 -1.25 13.48
C ASP A 60 16.75 -1.41 13.12
N ALA A 61 16.43 -1.98 11.95
CA ALA A 61 15.04 -2.22 11.55
C ALA A 61 14.34 -3.27 12.45
N LYS A 62 15.03 -4.37 12.80
CA LYS A 62 14.48 -5.37 13.74
C LYS A 62 14.22 -4.77 15.11
N PHE A 63 15.13 -3.94 15.60
CA PHE A 63 14.97 -3.25 16.87
C PHE A 63 13.79 -2.26 16.84
N VAL A 64 13.68 -1.45 15.78
CA VAL A 64 12.55 -0.52 15.59
C VAL A 64 11.24 -1.28 15.52
N ASP A 65 11.17 -2.38 14.75
CA ASP A 65 9.97 -3.21 14.63
C ASP A 65 9.57 -3.75 16.02
N ALA A 66 10.52 -4.24 16.80
CA ALA A 66 10.22 -4.82 18.10
C ALA A 66 9.81 -3.80 19.17
N HIS A 67 10.35 -2.57 19.16
CA HIS A 67 10.28 -1.69 20.33
C HIS A 67 9.72 -0.28 20.08
N VAL A 68 9.55 0.15 18.82
CA VAL A 68 9.25 1.54 18.51
C VAL A 68 8.07 1.66 17.54
N ILE A 69 8.15 1.04 16.37
CA ILE A 69 7.13 1.17 15.33
C ILE A 69 6.93 -0.18 14.68
N SER A 70 5.69 -0.64 14.60
CA SER A 70 5.33 -1.83 13.86
C SER A 70 5.54 -1.62 12.35
N LEU A 71 6.61 -2.24 11.84
CA LEU A 71 7.02 -2.23 10.44
C LEU A 71 6.40 -3.41 9.68
N THR A 72 6.28 -4.58 10.33
CA THR A 72 5.83 -5.83 9.70
C THR A 72 4.39 -6.19 10.09
N ALA A 73 3.67 -6.85 9.17
CA ALA A 73 2.28 -7.24 9.41
C ALA A 73 2.11 -8.28 10.52
N ASN A 74 3.14 -9.11 10.75
CA ASN A 74 3.13 -10.21 11.71
C ASN A 74 4.01 -9.90 12.95
N ASN A 75 4.19 -8.62 13.26
CA ASN A 75 4.99 -8.21 14.40
C ASN A 75 4.33 -8.68 15.72
N PRO A 76 5.01 -9.53 16.53
CA PRO A 76 4.43 -10.08 17.76
C PRO A 76 4.16 -9.01 18.83
N ASN A 77 4.83 -7.86 18.76
CA ASN A 77 4.72 -6.77 19.71
C ASN A 77 3.74 -5.67 19.24
N ALA A 78 3.09 -5.85 18.08
CA ALA A 78 2.24 -4.80 17.50
C ALA A 78 1.17 -4.30 18.48
N GLN A 79 0.47 -5.20 19.18
CA GLN A 79 -0.56 -4.80 20.14
C GLN A 79 -0.01 -3.92 21.27
N GLU A 80 1.17 -4.25 21.81
CA GLU A 80 1.83 -3.45 22.83
C GLU A 80 2.21 -2.07 22.29
N LEU A 81 2.84 -2.04 21.11
CA LEU A 81 3.28 -0.80 20.47
C LEU A 81 2.12 0.14 20.17
N PHE A 82 0.99 -0.36 19.67
CA PHE A 82 -0.20 0.47 19.37
C PHE A 82 -0.90 1.01 20.62
N ASN A 83 -0.79 0.32 21.75
CA ASN A 83 -1.41 0.72 23.02
C ASN A 83 -0.45 1.48 23.94
N SER A 84 0.81 1.65 23.55
CA SER A 84 1.83 2.27 24.40
C SER A 84 1.57 3.77 24.64
N SER A 85 1.47 4.15 25.92
CA SER A 85 1.48 5.54 26.38
C SER A 85 2.89 6.10 26.54
N GLU A 86 3.93 5.29 26.31
CA GLU A 86 5.31 5.67 26.55
C GLU A 86 5.85 6.63 25.47
N LYS A 87 6.77 7.50 25.90
CA LYS A 87 7.60 8.29 24.99
C LYS A 87 8.82 7.49 24.59
N ILE A 88 9.37 7.80 23.42
CA ILE A 88 10.60 7.16 22.96
C ILE A 88 11.76 7.43 23.93
N THR A 89 12.50 6.38 24.28
CA THR A 89 13.72 6.51 25.08
C THR A 89 14.86 7.11 24.24
N PRO A 90 15.93 7.64 24.86
CA PRO A 90 17.09 8.13 24.10
C PRO A 90 17.72 7.08 23.19
N GLU A 91 17.82 5.83 23.64
CA GLU A 91 18.35 4.71 22.85
C GLU A 91 17.45 4.41 21.64
N GLN A 92 16.14 4.30 21.87
CA GLN A 92 15.17 4.09 20.79
C GLN A 92 15.20 5.23 19.77
N ALA A 93 15.41 6.49 20.20
CA ALA A 93 15.49 7.64 19.32
C ALA A 93 16.73 7.59 18.42
N ILE A 94 17.89 7.19 18.96
CA ILE A 94 19.12 6.99 18.18
C ILE A 94 18.90 5.93 17.10
N VAL A 95 18.35 4.77 17.48
CA VAL A 95 18.12 3.66 16.55
C VAL A 95 17.06 4.04 15.50
N LEU A 96 15.98 4.70 15.90
CA LEU A 96 14.95 5.20 14.97
C LEU A 96 15.53 6.18 13.95
N SER A 97 16.44 7.08 14.36
CA SER A 97 17.09 8.01 13.43
C SER A 97 17.93 7.27 12.40
N ARG A 98 18.77 6.31 12.82
CA ARG A 98 19.59 5.51 11.90
C ARG A 98 18.73 4.67 10.95
N PHE A 99 17.66 4.05 11.47
CA PHE A 99 16.70 3.34 10.65
C PHE A 99 16.08 4.27 9.60
N LYS A 100 15.58 5.45 9.99
CA LYS A 100 15.02 6.43 9.06
C LYS A 100 16.00 6.76 7.94
N ASP A 101 17.25 7.08 8.28
CA ASP A 101 18.28 7.42 7.29
C ASP A 101 18.55 6.26 6.32
N SER A 102 18.54 5.02 6.83
CA SER A 102 18.70 3.82 5.99
C SER A 102 17.56 3.62 4.99
N THR A 103 16.35 4.13 5.26
CA THR A 103 15.21 4.01 4.32
C THR A 103 15.29 4.98 3.15
N VAL A 104 16.08 6.05 3.26
CA VAL A 104 16.14 7.11 2.24
C VAL A 104 16.60 6.56 0.89
N VAL A 105 17.50 5.57 0.90
CA VAL A 105 18.01 4.93 -0.32
C VAL A 105 16.92 4.32 -1.20
N CYS A 106 15.80 3.87 -0.61
CA CYS A 106 14.71 3.27 -1.37
C CYS A 106 13.78 4.30 -1.99
N ARG A 107 13.79 5.55 -1.53
CA ARG A 107 12.82 6.58 -1.96
C ARG A 107 13.02 7.00 -3.40
N ALA A 108 14.27 7.11 -3.85
CA ALA A 108 14.58 7.48 -5.23
C ALA A 108 13.96 6.51 -6.26
N ILE A 109 13.64 5.27 -5.88
CA ILE A 109 12.97 4.31 -6.76
C ILE A 109 11.55 4.79 -7.13
N SER A 110 10.85 5.50 -6.24
CA SER A 110 9.52 6.01 -6.57
C SER A 110 9.53 7.09 -7.65
N ASP A 111 10.67 7.75 -7.87
CA ASP A 111 10.80 8.77 -8.92
C ASP A 111 10.82 8.13 -10.32
N GLU A 112 11.01 6.80 -10.40
CA GLU A 112 11.00 6.04 -11.64
C GLU A 112 9.58 5.76 -12.15
N PHE A 113 8.52 6.04 -11.36
CA PHE A 113 7.14 5.78 -11.79
C PHE A 113 6.79 6.53 -13.09
N PRO A 114 6.11 5.86 -14.04
CA PRO A 114 5.94 6.37 -15.41
C PRO A 114 4.97 7.56 -15.53
N LYS A 115 4.31 7.94 -14.43
CA LYS A 115 3.32 9.03 -14.38
C LYS A 115 3.61 9.93 -13.18
N PRO A 116 3.68 11.27 -13.36
CA PRO A 116 3.92 12.20 -12.26
C PRO A 116 2.94 12.06 -11.10
N ALA A 117 1.66 11.72 -11.38
CA ALA A 117 0.66 11.49 -10.36
C ALA A 117 1.01 10.30 -9.43
N LEU A 118 1.67 9.25 -9.95
CA LEU A 118 2.11 8.11 -9.14
C LEU A 118 3.34 8.46 -8.30
N VAL A 119 4.26 9.26 -8.84
CA VAL A 119 5.40 9.82 -8.09
C VAL A 119 4.89 10.67 -6.92
N ALA A 120 3.89 11.53 -7.16
CA ALA A 120 3.31 12.39 -6.15
C ALA A 120 2.72 11.60 -4.95
N VAL A 121 2.01 10.50 -5.21
CA VAL A 121 1.47 9.63 -4.14
C VAL A 121 2.58 9.13 -3.20
N TYR A 122 3.72 8.71 -3.75
CA TYR A 122 4.85 8.26 -2.94
C TYR A 122 5.58 9.41 -2.23
N SER A 123 5.78 10.54 -2.90
CA SER A 123 6.37 11.74 -2.29
C SER A 123 5.56 12.19 -1.07
N ASP A 124 4.23 12.27 -1.21
CA ASP A 124 3.34 12.63 -0.11
C ASP A 124 3.33 11.57 0.99
N PHE A 125 3.37 10.29 0.63
CA PHE A 125 3.53 9.21 1.60
C PHE A 125 4.80 9.39 2.42
N TYR A 126 5.97 9.58 1.79
CA TYR A 126 7.23 9.75 2.51
C TYR A 126 7.24 10.98 3.41
N LYS A 127 6.76 12.12 2.91
CA LYS A 127 6.60 13.34 3.71
C LYS A 127 5.74 13.10 4.94
N ASN A 128 4.63 12.38 4.77
CA ASN A 128 3.71 12.08 5.86
C ASN A 128 4.32 11.11 6.88
N ILE A 129 5.07 10.09 6.44
CA ILE A 129 5.76 9.18 7.36
C ILE A 129 6.88 9.89 8.12
N ASP A 130 7.64 10.76 7.43
CA ASP A 130 8.71 11.55 8.07
C ASP A 130 8.19 12.47 9.17
N ALA A 131 7.00 13.05 8.99
CA ALA A 131 6.37 13.85 10.03
C ALA A 131 6.08 13.03 11.29
N VAL A 132 5.59 11.79 11.15
CA VAL A 132 5.38 10.89 12.30
C VAL A 132 6.69 10.60 13.02
N TYR A 133 7.75 10.31 12.27
CA TYR A 133 9.08 10.07 12.86
C TYR A 133 9.62 11.31 13.55
N ALA A 134 9.43 12.50 12.97
CA ALA A 134 9.84 13.76 13.58
C ALA A 134 9.08 14.02 14.91
N ASP A 135 7.77 13.85 14.92
CA ASP A 135 6.95 14.03 16.13
C ASP A 135 7.31 13.02 17.23
N LEU A 136 7.65 11.78 16.85
CA LEU A 136 8.09 10.76 17.80
C LEU A 136 9.48 11.08 18.36
N LEU A 137 10.45 11.44 17.50
CA LEU A 137 11.81 11.83 17.90
C LEU A 137 11.82 13.09 18.79
N SER A 138 10.93 14.05 18.53
CA SER A 138 10.77 15.24 19.36
C SER A 138 9.92 15.00 20.61
N LYS A 139 9.52 13.75 20.89
CA LYS A 139 8.65 13.34 22.01
C LYS A 139 7.30 14.05 22.05
N ARG A 140 6.82 14.60 20.93
CA ARG A 140 5.50 15.26 20.84
C ARG A 140 4.39 14.23 20.98
N VAL A 141 4.52 13.08 20.34
CA VAL A 141 3.57 11.96 20.42
C VAL A 141 4.13 10.79 21.24
N THR A 142 3.28 9.84 21.65
CA THR A 142 3.71 8.57 22.26
C THR A 142 4.00 7.54 21.18
N ILE A 143 4.59 6.41 21.56
CA ILE A 143 4.80 5.25 20.69
C ILE A 143 3.46 4.78 20.10
N GLY A 144 2.41 4.66 20.92
CA GLY A 144 1.06 4.27 20.46
C GLY A 144 0.47 5.22 19.44
N VAL A 145 0.50 6.52 19.71
CA VAL A 145 -0.02 7.54 18.79
C VAL A 145 0.74 7.53 17.46
N ALA A 146 2.07 7.41 17.49
CA ALA A 146 2.87 7.31 16.27
C ALA A 146 2.52 6.08 15.43
N ASN A 147 2.29 4.92 16.05
CA ASN A 147 1.87 3.71 15.33
C ASN A 147 0.49 3.85 14.70
N GLN A 148 -0.47 4.45 15.41
CA GLN A 148 -1.81 4.74 14.89
C GLN A 148 -1.76 5.71 13.71
N GLU A 149 -1.06 6.84 13.85
CA GLU A 149 -0.90 7.80 12.77
C GLU A 149 -0.21 7.21 11.55
N ARG A 150 0.87 6.45 11.77
CA ARG A 150 1.58 5.77 10.69
C ARG A 150 0.66 4.81 9.94
N ALA A 151 -0.13 4.02 10.66
CA ALA A 151 -1.09 3.10 10.04
C ALA A 151 -2.13 3.85 9.20
N MET A 152 -2.70 4.94 9.74
CA MET A 152 -3.65 5.78 9.00
C MET A 152 -3.03 6.36 7.72
N ARG A 153 -1.80 6.89 7.80
CA ARG A 153 -1.09 7.48 6.64
C ARG A 153 -0.76 6.42 5.59
N ILE A 154 -0.41 5.19 5.99
CA ILE A 154 -0.23 4.06 5.07
C ILE A 154 -1.54 3.72 4.35
N GLN A 155 -2.66 3.64 5.08
CA GLN A 155 -3.95 3.33 4.47
C GLN A 155 -4.43 4.44 3.52
N TYR A 156 -4.21 5.70 3.90
CA TYR A 156 -4.49 6.84 3.04
C TYR A 156 -3.69 6.76 1.74
N ALA A 157 -2.38 6.52 1.80
CA ALA A 157 -1.54 6.38 0.62
C ALA A 157 -1.97 5.21 -0.29
N LYS A 158 -2.36 4.07 0.31
CA LYS A 158 -2.92 2.93 -0.45
C LYS A 158 -4.20 3.31 -1.19
N SER A 159 -5.09 4.06 -0.54
CA SER A 159 -6.33 4.54 -1.17
C SER A 159 -6.02 5.48 -2.35
N GLN A 160 -5.15 6.48 -2.12
CA GLN A 160 -4.71 7.41 -3.16
C GLN A 160 -4.04 6.71 -4.34
N TRP A 161 -3.24 5.67 -4.07
CA TRP A 161 -2.64 4.84 -5.11
C TRP A 161 -3.69 4.16 -5.99
N VAL A 162 -4.67 3.49 -5.38
CA VAL A 162 -5.74 2.79 -6.11
C VAL A 162 -6.55 3.76 -6.95
N GLU A 163 -6.97 4.89 -6.36
CA GLU A 163 -7.74 5.93 -7.06
C GLU A 163 -6.95 6.49 -8.26
N THR A 164 -5.66 6.80 -8.06
CA THR A 164 -4.79 7.32 -9.12
C THR A 164 -4.62 6.30 -10.24
N MET A 165 -4.38 5.03 -9.91
CA MET A 165 -4.26 3.95 -10.90
C MET A 165 -5.55 3.74 -11.69
N GLN A 166 -6.73 3.86 -11.06
CA GLN A 166 -8.02 3.76 -11.77
C GLN A 166 -8.19 4.91 -12.76
N LYS A 167 -7.92 6.16 -12.35
CA LYS A 167 -7.99 7.34 -13.23
C LYS A 167 -7.04 7.22 -14.43
N LEU A 168 -5.85 6.66 -14.23
CA LEU A 168 -4.86 6.49 -15.29
C LEU A 168 -5.16 5.33 -16.25
N ARG A 169 -6.04 4.39 -15.87
CA ARG A 169 -6.49 3.28 -16.72
C ARG A 169 -7.80 3.56 -17.44
N GLY A 170 -8.63 4.45 -16.88
CA GLY A 170 -9.93 4.85 -17.43
C GLY A 170 -9.87 6.01 -18.43
N ASN A 171 -8.68 6.58 -18.63
CA ASN A 171 -8.34 7.56 -19.67
C ASN A 171 -7.38 6.92 -20.68
#